data_AF-A1R0Z4-F1
#
_entry.id   AF-A1R0Z4-F1
#
_cell.length_a   1.000
_cell.length_b   1.000
_cell.length_c   1.000
_cell.angle_alpha   90.00
_cell.angle_beta   90.00
_cell.angle_gamma   90.00
#
_symmetry.space_group_name_H-M   'P 1'
#
loop_
_entity.id
_entity.type
_entity.pdbx_description
1 polymer ?
#
loop_
_entity_poly.entity_id
_entity_poly.type
_entity_poly.pdbx_seq_one_letter_code
_entity_poly.pdbx_strand_id
1 'polypeptide(L)'
;MANGAPRVFLTQQQKKERLADRMGILVDIWESDNNTALTYPHVEEALSAHGIHMSRTRWSYLINGTGSLVTDQELLKGIAELVFSVPASYLVDLNSETPPEVEARMEFLVQMRKLKVKNFAARNLGATSPETLRTITRIIDASMNGEDE
;
A
#
# COMPACT_ATOMS: atom_id res chain seq x y z
N MET A 1 27.11 -28.60 -8.04
CA MET A 1 25.98 -28.28 -8.94
C MET A 1 25.13 -27.25 -8.25
N ALA A 2 25.20 -25.97 -8.66
CA ALA A 2 24.42 -24.89 -8.04
C ALA A 2 23.06 -24.82 -8.74
N ASN A 3 22.02 -25.24 -8.03
CA ASN A 3 20.64 -25.19 -8.50
C ASN A 3 20.15 -23.74 -8.33
N GLY A 4 20.44 -22.89 -9.31
CA GLY A 4 19.92 -21.52 -9.34
C GLY A 4 18.42 -21.59 -9.62
N ALA A 5 17.60 -21.30 -8.60
CA ALA A 5 16.17 -21.14 -8.77
C ALA A 5 15.89 -20.19 -9.95
N PRO A 6 14.90 -20.48 -10.81
CA PRO A 6 14.59 -19.61 -11.94
C PRO A 6 14.25 -18.22 -11.42
N ARG A 7 15.04 -17.21 -11.80
CA ARG A 7 14.69 -15.81 -11.54
C ARG A 7 13.36 -15.55 -12.24
N VAL A 8 12.30 -15.35 -11.47
CA VAL A 8 10.98 -15.01 -12.00
C VAL A 8 11.11 -13.63 -12.65
N PHE A 9 11.11 -13.60 -13.99
CA PHE A 9 11.15 -12.34 -14.71
C PHE A 9 9.73 -11.78 -14.82
N LEU A 10 9.48 -10.65 -14.17
CA LEU A 10 8.21 -9.92 -14.30
C LEU A 10 8.08 -9.34 -15.72
N THR A 11 6.91 -9.53 -16.33
CA THR A 11 6.55 -8.81 -17.55
C THR A 11 6.41 -7.31 -17.28
N GLN A 12 6.40 -6.47 -18.32
CA GLN A 12 6.21 -5.02 -18.14
C GLN A 12 4.88 -4.69 -17.46
N GLN A 13 3.82 -5.45 -17.78
CA GLN A 13 2.51 -5.29 -17.16
C GLN A 13 2.56 -5.65 -15.67
N GLN A 14 3.17 -6.78 -15.31
CA GLN A 14 3.32 -7.19 -13.91
C GLN A 14 4.19 -6.21 -13.11
N LYS A 15 5.25 -5.65 -13.72
CA LYS A 15 6.06 -4.60 -13.07
C LYS A 15 5.22 -3.35 -12.78
N LYS A 16 4.39 -2.95 -13.73
CA LYS A 16 3.53 -1.78 -13.58
C LYS A 16 2.50 -1.99 -12.48
N GLU A 17 1.81 -3.13 -12.47
CA GLU A 17 0.86 -3.50 -11.41
C GLU A 17 1.54 -3.52 -10.05
N ARG A 18 2.68 -4.20 -9.94
CA ARG A 18 3.41 -4.29 -8.68
C ARG A 18 3.90 -2.94 -8.16
N LEU A 19 4.35 -2.06 -9.05
CA LEU A 19 4.73 -0.70 -8.66
C LEU A 19 3.51 0.08 -8.15
N ALA A 20 2.38 -0.01 -8.84
CA ALA A 20 1.14 0.65 -8.43
C ALA A 20 0.65 0.15 -7.06
N ASP A 21 0.67 -1.17 -6.84
CA ASP A 21 0.29 -1.77 -5.55
C ASP A 21 1.20 -1.28 -4.41
N ARG A 22 2.51 -1.26 -4.63
CA ARG A 22 3.47 -0.73 -3.65
C ARG A 22 3.24 0.76 -3.37
N MET A 23 2.96 1.56 -4.40
CA MET A 23 2.63 2.96 -4.24
C MET A 23 1.35 3.14 -3.43
N GLY A 24 0.29 2.36 -3.70
CA GLY A 24 -0.96 2.40 -2.95
C GLY A 24 -0.77 2.07 -1.48
N ILE A 25 0.03 1.05 -1.18
CA ILE A 25 0.39 0.69 0.21
C ILE A 25 1.09 1.86 0.92
N LEU A 26 2.07 2.48 0.27
CA LEU A 26 2.82 3.59 0.87
C LEU A 26 1.93 4.83 1.09
N VAL A 27 1.00 5.11 0.17
CA VAL A 27 -0.01 6.16 0.34
C VAL A 27 -0.90 5.87 1.55
N ASP A 28 -1.45 4.65 1.64
CA ASP A 28 -2.31 4.24 2.76
C ASP A 28 -1.60 4.37 4.12
N ILE A 29 -0.33 3.96 4.18
CA ILE A 29 0.51 4.09 5.37
C ILE A 29 0.72 5.57 5.72
N TRP A 30 1.14 6.36 4.74
CA TRP A 30 1.41 7.78 4.95
C TRP A 30 0.15 8.52 5.44
N GLU A 31 -1.00 8.26 4.84
CA GLU A 31 -2.26 8.91 5.23
C GLU A 31 -2.72 8.51 6.63
N SER A 32 -2.48 7.25 7.01
CA SER A 32 -2.74 6.78 8.36
C SER A 32 -1.82 7.44 9.40
N ASP A 33 -0.52 7.50 9.11
CA ASP A 33 0.48 8.07 10.02
C ASP A 33 0.28 9.59 10.21
N ASN A 34 -0.15 10.29 9.17
CA ASN A 34 -0.34 11.75 9.19
C ASN A 34 -1.78 12.18 9.47
N ASN A 35 -2.72 11.23 9.52
CA ASN A 35 -4.16 11.48 9.72
C ASN A 35 -4.74 12.54 8.74
N THR A 36 -4.24 12.55 7.50
CA THR A 36 -4.67 13.44 6.41
C THR A 36 -4.39 12.80 5.05
N ALA A 37 -5.08 13.24 4.01
CA ALA A 37 -4.86 12.75 2.64
C ALA A 37 -3.49 13.21 2.09
N LEU A 38 -2.80 12.33 1.36
CA LEU A 38 -1.56 12.67 0.67
C LEU A 38 -1.87 13.46 -0.59
N THR A 39 -1.39 14.70 -0.66
CA THR A 39 -1.61 15.58 -1.81
C THR A 39 -0.32 15.78 -2.61
N TYR A 40 -0.46 16.12 -3.90
CA TYR A 40 0.69 16.41 -4.76
C TYR A 40 1.64 17.48 -4.18
N PRO A 41 1.17 18.58 -3.56
CA PRO A 41 2.06 19.53 -2.87
C PRO A 41 3.01 18.90 -1.85
N HIS A 42 2.56 17.94 -1.03
CA HIS A 42 3.45 17.26 -0.07
C HIS A 42 4.59 16.52 -0.78
N VAL A 43 4.27 15.88 -1.92
CA VAL A 43 5.23 15.12 -2.73
C VAL A 43 6.20 16.06 -3.45
N GLU A 44 5.68 17.13 -4.05
CA GLU A 44 6.47 18.15 -4.73
C GLU A 44 7.43 18.84 -3.77
N GLU A 45 6.99 19.19 -2.57
CA GLU A 45 7.83 19.78 -1.52
C GLU A 45 9.01 18.86 -1.15
N ALA A 46 8.73 17.59 -0.86
CA ALA A 46 9.75 16.62 -0.47
C ALA A 46 10.79 16.36 -1.58
N LEU A 47 10.34 16.25 -2.84
CA LEU A 47 11.20 15.96 -3.99
C LEU A 47 11.99 17.18 -4.46
N SER A 48 11.35 18.35 -4.53
CA SER A 48 11.97 19.57 -5.06
C SER A 48 13.09 20.10 -4.16
N ALA A 49 13.01 19.84 -2.84
CA ALA A 49 14.11 20.11 -1.90
C ALA A 49 15.43 19.41 -2.28
N HIS A 50 15.35 18.37 -3.11
CA HIS A 50 16.49 17.58 -3.59
C HIS A 50 16.69 17.68 -5.11
N GLY A 51 16.06 18.66 -5.78
CA GLY A 51 16.19 18.88 -7.22
C GLY A 51 15.44 17.87 -8.09
N ILE A 52 14.59 17.02 -7.49
CA ILE A 52 13.78 16.05 -8.22
C ILE A 52 12.45 16.69 -8.58
N HIS A 53 12.10 16.69 -9.86
CA HIS A 53 10.86 17.26 -10.37
C HIS A 53 9.98 16.20 -11.03
N MET A 54 8.68 16.25 -10.72
CA MET A 54 7.67 15.37 -11.29
C MET A 54 6.39 16.15 -11.48
N SER A 55 5.72 15.99 -12.63
CA SER A 55 4.43 16.66 -12.84
C SER A 55 3.32 16.01 -12.01
N ARG A 56 2.30 16.80 -11.64
CA ARG A 56 1.07 16.32 -10.99
C ARG A 56 0.39 15.19 -11.76
N THR A 57 0.40 15.24 -13.10
CA THR A 57 -0.16 14.19 -13.95
C THR A 57 0.64 12.89 -13.83
N ARG A 58 1.97 12.96 -13.86
CA ARG A 58 2.84 11.78 -13.70
C ARG A 58 2.68 11.17 -12.30
N TRP A 59 2.53 11.99 -11.27
CA TRP A 59 2.19 11.53 -9.92
C TRP A 59 0.86 10.77 -9.89
N SER A 60 -0.20 11.36 -10.45
CA SER A 60 -1.52 10.71 -10.53
C SER A 60 -1.45 9.37 -11.28
N TYR A 61 -0.72 9.31 -12.39
CA TYR A 61 -0.51 8.08 -13.14
C TYR A 61 0.21 7.01 -12.33
N LEU A 62 1.25 7.40 -11.58
CA LEU A 62 2.03 6.49 -10.74
C LEU A 62 1.18 5.85 -9.64
N ILE A 63 0.43 6.64 -8.86
CA ILE A 63 -0.36 6.12 -7.73
C ILE A 63 -1.57 5.30 -8.19
N ASN A 64 -2.13 5.62 -9.37
CA ASN A 64 -3.30 4.91 -9.89
C ASN A 64 -2.90 3.73 -10.79
N GLY A 65 -1.61 3.48 -11.01
CA GLY A 65 -1.15 2.48 -11.97
C GLY A 65 -1.65 2.74 -13.40
N THR A 66 -1.89 4.00 -13.75
CA THR A 66 -2.31 4.40 -15.11
C THR A 66 -1.11 4.93 -15.89
N GLY A 67 -1.16 4.89 -17.23
CA GLY A 67 -0.01 5.29 -18.07
C GLY A 67 1.11 4.24 -18.18
N SER A 68 2.32 4.69 -18.56
CA SER A 68 3.49 3.85 -18.80
C SER A 68 4.22 3.50 -17.50
N LEU A 69 4.92 2.36 -17.48
CA LEU A 69 5.80 1.99 -16.35
C LEU A 69 6.84 3.09 -16.12
N VAL A 70 6.93 3.58 -14.88
CA VAL A 70 7.98 4.48 -14.46
C VAL A 70 9.25 3.67 -14.20
N THR A 71 10.31 3.95 -14.95
CA THR A 71 11.61 3.26 -14.85
C THR A 71 12.75 4.18 -14.39
N ASP A 72 12.42 5.43 -14.10
CA ASP A 72 13.34 6.46 -13.66
C ASP A 72 13.80 6.18 -12.23
N GLN A 73 15.03 5.68 -12.07
CA GLN A 73 15.52 5.20 -10.78
C GLN A 73 15.73 6.33 -9.77
N GLU A 74 16.16 7.51 -10.22
CA GLU A 74 16.38 8.66 -9.34
C GLU A 74 15.04 9.13 -8.76
N LEU A 75 14.00 9.22 -9.61
CA LEU A 75 12.66 9.55 -9.15
C LEU A 75 12.11 8.49 -8.17
N LEU A 76 12.21 7.20 -8.50
CA LEU A 76 11.69 6.12 -7.63
C LEU A 76 12.42 6.06 -6.29
N LYS A 77 13.74 6.28 -6.30
CA LYS A 77 14.55 6.41 -5.08
C LYS A 77 14.08 7.61 -4.25
N GLY A 78 13.94 8.78 -4.86
CA GLY A 78 13.49 9.98 -4.18
C GLY A 78 12.10 9.82 -3.56
N ILE A 79 11.17 9.20 -4.28
CA ILE A 79 9.82 8.91 -3.75
C ILE A 79 9.91 7.98 -2.53
N ALA A 80 10.65 6.87 -2.62
CA ALA A 80 10.78 5.93 -1.52
C ALA A 80 11.40 6.58 -0.27
N GLU A 81 12.56 7.22 -0.42
CA GLU A 81 13.35 7.70 0.72
C GLU A 81 12.84 9.03 1.27
N LEU A 82 12.43 9.97 0.40
CA LEU A 82 12.14 11.35 0.81
C LEU A 82 10.65 11.57 1.14
N VAL A 83 9.74 10.87 0.46
CA VAL A 83 8.29 11.03 0.68
C VAL A 83 7.79 10.04 1.72
N PHE A 84 8.26 8.79 1.63
CA PHE A 84 7.73 7.69 2.45
C PHE A 84 8.71 7.18 3.51
N SER A 85 9.97 7.64 3.51
CA SER A 85 10.99 7.19 4.46
C SER A 85 11.19 5.66 4.48
N VAL A 86 11.11 5.01 3.32
CA VAL A 86 11.36 3.57 3.14
C VAL A 86 12.59 3.33 2.26
N PRO A 87 13.24 2.14 2.35
CA PRO A 87 14.38 1.81 1.50
C PRO A 87 14.05 1.94 0.01
N ALA A 88 14.94 2.57 -0.77
CA ALA A 88 14.77 2.75 -2.21
C ALA A 88 14.56 1.45 -2.98
N SER A 89 15.16 0.35 -2.52
CA SER A 89 14.99 -0.98 -3.11
C SER A 89 13.52 -1.42 -3.20
N TYR A 90 12.65 -0.90 -2.32
CA TYR A 90 11.23 -1.22 -2.35
C TYR A 90 10.51 -0.67 -3.58
N LEU A 91 10.93 0.46 -4.15
CA LEU A 91 10.33 0.97 -5.40
C LEU A 91 11.21 0.73 -6.64
N VAL A 92 12.54 0.62 -6.47
CA VAL A 92 13.49 0.44 -7.57
C VAL A 92 13.63 -1.03 -7.99
N ASP A 93 13.68 -1.96 -7.03
CA ASP A 93 13.74 -3.40 -7.31
C ASP A 93 12.38 -4.04 -7.00
N LEU A 94 11.57 -4.25 -8.03
CA LEU A 94 10.25 -4.86 -7.87
C LEU A 94 10.30 -6.37 -7.54
N ASN A 95 11.48 -6.98 -7.47
CA ASN A 95 11.65 -8.33 -6.93
C ASN A 95 12.13 -8.34 -5.48
N SER A 96 12.45 -7.17 -4.90
CA SER A 96 12.83 -7.07 -3.49
C SER A 96 11.70 -7.54 -2.58
N GLU A 97 12.06 -8.02 -1.40
CA GLU A 97 11.10 -8.30 -0.34
C GLU A 97 10.50 -6.99 0.20
N THR A 98 9.31 -7.08 0.78
CA THR A 98 8.71 -5.95 1.50
C THR A 98 9.54 -5.66 2.74
N PRO A 99 9.97 -4.41 2.99
CA PRO A 99 10.68 -4.06 4.20
C PRO A 99 9.86 -4.42 5.45
N PRO A 100 10.46 -5.00 6.51
CA PRO A 100 9.73 -5.40 7.73
C PRO A 100 8.92 -4.26 8.35
N GLU A 101 9.41 -3.04 8.22
CA GLU A 101 8.74 -1.83 8.72
C GLU A 101 7.49 -1.45 7.92
N VAL A 102 7.43 -1.79 6.63
CA VAL A 102 6.24 -1.59 5.78
C VAL A 102 5.23 -2.68 6.12
N GLU A 103 5.69 -3.91 6.26
CA GLU A 103 4.86 -5.06 6.65
C GLU A 103 4.17 -4.85 7.99
N ALA A 104 4.89 -4.40 9.03
CA ALA A 104 4.31 -4.10 10.34
C ALA A 104 3.24 -2.99 10.27
N ARG A 105 3.48 -1.94 9.47
CA ARG A 105 2.50 -0.85 9.26
C ARG A 105 1.27 -1.33 8.49
N MET A 106 1.45 -2.19 7.48
CA MET A 106 0.33 -2.82 6.77
C MET A 106 -0.53 -3.69 7.69
N GLU A 107 0.10 -4.51 8.55
CA GLU A 107 -0.62 -5.32 9.52
C GLU A 107 -1.46 -4.44 10.45
N PHE A 108 -0.87 -3.35 10.96
CA PHE A 108 -1.58 -2.38 11.79
C PHE A 108 -2.78 -1.75 11.06
N LEU A 109 -2.62 -1.34 9.79
CA LEU A 109 -3.71 -0.82 8.96
C LEU A 109 -4.86 -1.82 8.83
N VAL A 110 -4.54 -3.10 8.60
CA VAL A 110 -5.55 -4.16 8.51
C VAL A 110 -6.31 -4.31 9.82
N GLN A 111 -5.63 -4.31 10.96
CA GLN A 111 -6.29 -4.37 12.28
C GLN A 111 -7.18 -3.14 12.52
N MET A 112 -6.73 -1.95 12.15
CA MET A 112 -7.53 -0.73 12.25
C MET A 112 -8.79 -0.77 11.37
N ARG A 113 -8.68 -1.30 10.15
CA ARG A 113 -9.83 -1.50 9.25
C ARG A 113 -10.82 -2.52 9.84
N LYS A 114 -10.33 -3.65 10.38
CA LYS A 114 -11.13 -4.64 11.11
C LYS A 114 -11.95 -3.99 12.23
N LEU A 115 -11.31 -3.18 13.07
CA LEU A 115 -11.97 -2.49 14.18
C LEU A 115 -13.02 -1.48 13.72
N LYS A 116 -12.74 -0.73 12.64
CA LYS A 116 -13.73 0.21 12.05
C LYS A 116 -14.99 -0.53 11.57
N VAL A 117 -14.82 -1.66 10.90
CA VAL A 117 -15.95 -2.50 10.44
C VAL A 117 -16.74 -3.04 11.64
N LYS A 118 -16.08 -3.59 12.66
CA LYS A 118 -16.75 -4.08 13.88
C LYS A 118 -17.56 -2.98 14.58
N ASN A 119 -16.97 -1.79 14.72
CA ASN A 119 -17.65 -0.63 15.31
C ASN A 119 -18.85 -0.16 14.47
N PHE A 120 -18.71 -0.16 13.14
CA PHE A 120 -19.80 0.18 12.24
C PHE A 120 -20.95 -0.83 12.36
N ALA A 121 -20.64 -2.13 12.39
CA ALA A 121 -21.63 -3.18 12.59
C ALA A 121 -22.35 -3.02 13.94
N ALA A 122 -21.61 -2.85 15.04
CA ALA A 122 -22.19 -2.68 16.38
C ALA A 122 -23.13 -1.47 16.48
N ARG A 123 -22.79 -0.34 15.84
CA ARG A 123 -23.62 0.88 15.84
C ARG A 123 -24.88 0.74 15.00
N ASN A 124 -24.80 0.09 13.83
CA ASN A 124 -25.93 -0.03 12.91
C ASN A 124 -26.85 -1.23 13.23
N LEU A 125 -26.34 -2.24 13.93
CA LEU A 125 -27.10 -3.39 14.40
C LEU A 125 -27.72 -3.15 15.80
N GLY A 126 -27.80 -1.90 16.26
CA GLY A 126 -28.38 -1.52 17.55
C GLY A 126 -29.87 -1.89 17.75
N ALA A 127 -30.54 -2.39 16.71
CA ALA A 127 -31.89 -2.96 16.78
C ALA A 127 -31.94 -4.50 16.60
N THR A 128 -30.79 -5.17 16.55
CA THR A 128 -30.67 -6.60 16.26
C THR A 128 -30.21 -7.37 17.49
N SER A 129 -30.77 -8.57 17.71
CA SER A 129 -30.52 -9.33 18.94
C SER A 129 -29.01 -9.65 19.13
N PRO A 130 -28.54 -9.81 20.38
CA PRO A 130 -27.16 -10.16 20.69
C PRO A 130 -26.65 -11.43 19.97
N GLU A 131 -27.54 -12.36 19.62
CA GLU A 131 -27.18 -13.57 18.87
C GLU A 131 -26.85 -13.27 17.41
N THR A 132 -27.63 -12.42 16.74
CA THR A 132 -27.37 -12.03 15.35
C THR A 132 -26.07 -11.23 15.22
N LEU A 133 -25.77 -10.38 16.21
CA LEU A 133 -24.50 -9.65 16.30
C LEU A 133 -23.28 -10.57 16.37
N ARG A 134 -23.36 -11.63 17.18
CA ARG A 134 -22.28 -12.65 17.28
C ARG A 134 -22.13 -13.44 15.99
N THR A 135 -23.22 -13.76 15.31
CA THR A 135 -23.20 -14.47 14.02
C THR A 135 -22.56 -13.61 12.93
N ILE A 136 -22.96 -12.34 12.80
CA ILE A 136 -22.37 -11.43 11.81
C ILE A 136 -20.88 -11.21 12.08
N THR A 137 -20.49 -11.01 13.35
CA THR A 137 -19.08 -10.83 13.72
C THR A 137 -18.26 -12.06 13.37
N ARG A 138 -18.80 -13.27 13.60
CA ARG A 138 -18.14 -14.53 13.23
C ARG A 138 -17.97 -14.68 11.72
N ILE A 139 -18.99 -14.31 10.93
CA ILE A 139 -18.94 -14.35 9.47
C ILE A 139 -17.88 -13.37 8.94
N ILE A 140 -17.80 -12.16 9.50
CA ILE A 140 -16.79 -11.16 9.13
C ILE A 140 -15.39 -11.66 9.53
N ASP A 141 -15.22 -12.22 10.73
CA ASP A 141 -13.93 -12.73 11.18
C ASP A 141 -13.45 -13.93 10.32
N ALA A 142 -14.36 -14.81 9.89
CA ALA A 142 -14.06 -15.93 9.01
C ALA A 142 -13.64 -15.47 7.60
N SER A 143 -14.38 -14.53 6.99
CA SER A 143 -14.05 -14.01 5.65
C SER A 143 -12.75 -13.21 5.63
N MET A 144 -12.37 -12.60 6.75
CA MET A 144 -11.12 -11.86 6.89
C MET A 144 -9.91 -12.72 7.25
N ASN A 145 -10.12 -13.98 7.60
CA ASN A 145 -9.04 -14.94 7.91
C ASN A 145 -8.83 -15.96 6.79
N GLY A 146 -9.63 -15.93 5.72
CA GLY A 146 -9.43 -16.79 4.55
C GLY A 146 -9.58 -18.28 4.87
N GLU A 147 -10.53 -18.64 5.72
CA GLU A 147 -10.97 -20.03 5.87
C GLU A 147 -12.18 -20.27 4.97
N ASP A 148 -11.95 -20.22 3.66
CA ASP A 148 -12.80 -20.89 2.68
C ASP A 148 -11.98 -22.10 2.18
N GLU A 149 -12.59 -23.29 2.25
CA GLU A 149 -12.01 -24.62 1.92
C GLU A 149 -11.08 -24.70 0.71
#